data_AF-A0A2E8SDY3-F1
#
_entry.id   AF-A0A2E8SDY3-F1
#
_cell.length_a   1.000
_cell.length_b   1.000
_cell.length_c   1.000
_cell.angle_alpha   90.00
_cell.angle_beta   90.00
_cell.angle_gamma   90.00
#
_symmetry.space_group_name_H-M   'P 1'
#
loop_
_entity.id
_entity.type
_entity.pdbx_description
1 polymer ?
#
loop_
_entity_poly.entity_id
_entity_poly.type
_entity_poly.pdbx_seq_one_letter_code
_entity_poly.pdbx_strand_id
1 'polypeptide(L)'
;MEQSKNIRAKKMMLWFSMISISMTFAGLTSAYVVSKSRPDWLDDFSLPMSLYWSTLVILLSSVTFWQANKKLTTQPKATASLLWVTLVLALAFVFLQFQGFSSLVDMGYYFTGAQSNVTTSFLYVLVLVHLAHLVAGLVVLLVVITNHRLGKYAEKPLGFSLAHTFWHFLGFLWVYLFLFLYFLR
;
A
#
# COMPACT_ATOMS: atom_id res chain seq x y z
N MET A 1 23.73 4.21 25.59
CA MET A 1 24.18 4.73 24.27
C MET A 1 23.96 3.72 23.13
N GLU A 2 24.09 2.42 23.36
CA GLU A 2 23.92 1.41 22.29
C GLU A 2 22.48 1.24 21.79
N GLN A 3 21.49 1.25 22.70
CA GLN A 3 20.07 1.16 22.33
C GLN A 3 19.60 2.35 21.48
N SER A 4 20.03 3.58 21.80
CA SER A 4 19.68 4.76 21.00
C SER A 4 20.30 4.75 19.61
N LYS A 5 21.54 4.23 19.47
CA LYS A 5 22.21 4.01 18.18
C LYS A 5 21.45 3.01 17.30
N ASN A 6 21.02 1.88 17.89
CA ASN A 6 20.23 0.86 17.20
C ASN A 6 18.84 1.37 16.77
N ILE A 7 18.19 2.19 17.60
CA ILE A 7 16.92 2.84 17.26
C ILE A 7 17.06 3.76 16.05
N ARG A 8 18.10 4.60 16.06
CA ARG A 8 18.38 5.54 14.95
C ARG A 8 18.71 4.80 13.66
N ALA A 9 19.50 3.72 13.74
CA ALA A 9 19.83 2.88 12.59
C ALA A 9 18.57 2.25 11.96
N LYS A 10 17.68 1.65 12.76
CA LYS A 10 16.43 1.06 12.25
C LYS A 10 15.51 2.08 11.60
N LYS A 11 15.37 3.27 12.17
CA LYS A 11 14.61 4.37 11.56
C LYS A 11 15.24 4.82 10.24
N MET A 12 16.57 4.90 10.17
CA MET A 12 17.29 5.30 8.97
C MET A 12 17.14 4.27 7.85
N MET A 13 17.20 2.97 8.16
CA MET A 13 16.92 1.89 7.21
C MET A 13 15.48 1.96 6.67
N LEU A 14 14.50 2.27 7.53
CA LEU A 14 13.12 2.47 7.09
C LEU A 14 13.02 3.65 6.11
N TRP A 15 13.62 4.79 6.43
CA TRP A 15 13.66 5.96 5.54
C TRP A 15 14.31 5.65 4.19
N PHE A 16 15.45 4.98 4.21
CA PHE A 16 16.12 4.55 2.97
C PHE A 16 15.20 3.66 2.12
N SER A 17 14.51 2.70 2.75
CA SER A 17 13.55 1.82 2.07
C SER A 17 12.39 2.61 1.46
N MET A 18 11.79 3.56 2.19
CA MET A 18 10.69 4.39 1.68
C MET A 18 11.13 5.26 0.50
N ILE A 19 12.34 5.84 0.55
CA ILE A 19 12.89 6.63 -0.56
C ILE A 19 13.12 5.74 -1.78
N SER A 20 13.71 4.56 -1.60
CA SER A 20 13.93 3.59 -2.67
C SER A 20 12.62 3.22 -3.36
N ILE A 21 11.58 2.90 -2.59
CA ILE A 21 10.25 2.57 -3.13
C ILE A 21 9.70 3.77 -3.92
N SER A 22 9.78 4.97 -3.34
CA SER A 22 9.32 6.20 -4.00
C SER A 22 10.00 6.43 -5.35
N MET A 23 11.32 6.18 -5.43
CA MET A 23 12.07 6.30 -6.68
C MET A 23 11.65 5.26 -7.72
N THR A 24 11.41 4.01 -7.32
CA THR A 24 10.88 2.97 -8.23
C THR A 24 9.54 3.39 -8.82
N PHE A 25 8.61 3.87 -7.98
CA PHE A 25 7.31 4.33 -8.47
C PHE A 25 7.42 5.59 -9.34
N ALA A 26 8.27 6.55 -8.97
CA ALA A 26 8.52 7.74 -9.79
C ALA A 26 9.10 7.39 -11.17
N GLY A 27 9.99 6.39 -11.24
CA GLY A 27 10.52 5.89 -12.51
C GLY A 27 9.45 5.23 -13.38
N LEU A 28 8.60 4.37 -12.78
CA LEU A 28 7.51 3.72 -13.49
C LEU A 28 6.43 4.70 -13.95
N THR A 29 6.05 5.69 -13.13
CA THR A 29 5.09 6.73 -13.52
C THR A 29 5.66 7.66 -14.59
N SER A 30 6.95 8.00 -14.54
CA SER A 30 7.62 8.74 -15.61
C SER A 30 7.60 7.96 -16.94
N ALA A 31 7.92 6.66 -16.90
CA ALA A 31 7.84 5.79 -18.07
C ALA A 31 6.41 5.70 -18.64
N TYR A 32 5.39 5.70 -17.78
CA TYR A 32 3.98 5.76 -18.18
C TYR A 32 3.66 7.07 -18.91
N VAL A 33 4.04 8.24 -18.35
CA VAL A 33 3.79 9.55 -18.97
C VAL A 33 4.47 9.66 -20.33
N VAL A 34 5.74 9.24 -20.45
CA VAL A 34 6.47 9.28 -21.73
C VAL A 34 5.84 8.33 -22.76
N SER A 35 5.35 7.18 -22.31
CA SER A 35 4.70 6.20 -23.20
C SER A 35 3.31 6.63 -23.66
N LYS A 36 2.64 7.56 -22.94
CA LYS A 36 1.35 8.13 -23.33
C LYS A 36 1.40 8.89 -24.67
N SER A 37 2.56 9.40 -25.07
CA SER A 37 2.74 10.07 -26.37
C SER A 37 2.69 9.14 -27.58
N ARG A 38 2.43 7.84 -27.40
CA ARG A 38 2.32 6.87 -28.50
C ARG A 38 0.93 6.95 -29.15
N PRO A 39 0.84 6.79 -30.48
CA PRO A 39 -0.44 6.86 -31.20
C PRO A 39 -1.41 5.71 -30.88
N ASP A 40 -0.92 4.58 -30.35
CA ASP A 40 -1.74 3.42 -29.94
C ASP A 40 -2.25 3.52 -28.48
N TRP A 41 -2.23 4.73 -27.89
CA TRP A 41 -2.64 4.93 -26.50
C TRP A 41 -4.17 4.95 -26.38
N LEU A 42 -4.70 4.21 -25.41
CA LEU A 42 -6.13 4.20 -25.12
C LEU A 42 -6.49 5.37 -24.21
N ASP A 43 -7.05 6.44 -24.77
CA ASP A 43 -7.49 7.62 -24.02
C ASP A 43 -8.82 7.42 -23.26
N ASP A 44 -9.56 6.35 -23.53
CA ASP A 44 -10.88 6.09 -22.91
C ASP A 44 -10.88 4.90 -21.94
N PHE A 45 -9.82 4.79 -21.15
CA PHE A 45 -9.75 3.79 -20.10
C PHE A 45 -10.70 4.16 -18.94
N SER A 46 -11.64 3.26 -18.65
CA SER A 46 -12.54 3.40 -17.50
C SER A 46 -11.98 2.63 -16.30
N LEU A 47 -11.70 3.35 -15.21
CA LEU A 47 -11.25 2.71 -13.97
C LEU A 47 -12.42 1.95 -13.34
N PRO A 48 -12.27 0.65 -13.01
CA PRO A 48 -13.32 -0.12 -12.38
C PRO A 48 -13.68 0.47 -11.02
N MET A 49 -14.96 0.42 -10.67
CA MET A 49 -15.48 0.93 -9.38
C MET A 49 -14.74 0.33 -8.18
N SER A 50 -14.23 -0.91 -8.30
CA SER A 50 -13.41 -1.58 -7.28
C SER A 50 -12.17 -0.78 -6.87
N LEU A 51 -11.53 -0.03 -7.79
CA LEU A 51 -10.37 0.80 -7.44
C LEU A 51 -10.76 2.00 -6.56
N TYR A 52 -11.93 2.61 -6.81
CA TYR A 52 -12.45 3.70 -5.95
C TYR A 52 -12.75 3.21 -4.54
N TRP A 53 -13.41 2.05 -4.41
CA TRP A 53 -13.66 1.41 -3.13
C TRP A 53 -12.36 1.03 -2.42
N SER A 54 -11.36 0.54 -3.15
CA SER A 54 -10.05 0.20 -2.57
C SER A 54 -9.38 1.41 -1.92
N THR A 55 -9.48 2.59 -2.55
CA THR A 55 -8.92 3.84 -2.02
C THR A 55 -9.62 4.26 -0.72
N LEU A 56 -10.95 4.11 -0.63
CA LEU A 56 -11.66 4.36 0.64
C LEU A 56 -11.24 3.36 1.72
N VAL A 57 -11.11 2.07 1.38
CA VAL A 57 -10.70 1.03 2.33
C VAL A 57 -9.29 1.27 2.87
N ILE A 58 -8.33 1.69 2.04
CA ILE A 58 -6.97 1.95 2.52
C ILE A 58 -6.87 3.21 3.38
N LEU A 59 -7.70 4.24 3.09
CA LEU A 59 -7.82 5.42 3.94
C LEU A 59 -8.40 5.06 5.31
N LEU A 60 -9.44 4.23 5.35
CA LEU A 60 -10.01 3.72 6.60
C LEU A 60 -8.98 2.89 7.38
N SER A 61 -8.23 2.01 6.71
CA SER A 61 -7.15 1.21 7.31
C SER A 61 -6.04 2.08 7.93
N SER A 62 -5.69 3.17 7.25
CA SER A 62 -4.74 4.17 7.73
C SER A 62 -5.23 4.83 9.03
N VAL A 63 -6.50 5.25 9.07
CA VAL A 63 -7.12 5.85 10.27
C VAL A 63 -7.20 4.85 11.43
N THR A 64 -7.54 3.58 11.17
CA THR A 64 -7.61 2.56 12.23
C THR A 64 -6.25 2.25 12.84
N PHE A 65 -5.19 2.19 12.02
CA PHE A 65 -3.81 2.01 12.52
C PHE A 65 -3.37 3.23 13.35
N TRP A 66 -3.66 4.45 12.89
CA TRP A 66 -3.34 5.67 13.63
C TRP A 66 -4.01 5.70 15.01
N GLN A 67 -5.30 5.32 15.09
CA GLN A 67 -6.00 5.20 16.36
C GLN A 67 -5.41 4.11 17.27
N ALA A 68 -4.99 2.98 16.69
CA ALA A 68 -4.32 1.91 17.43
C ALA A 68 -3.01 2.41 18.06
N ASN A 69 -2.23 3.22 17.33
CA ASN A 69 -1.01 3.83 17.83
C ASN A 69 -1.27 4.75 19.04
N LYS A 70 -2.31 5.59 18.97
CA LYS A 70 -2.66 6.53 20.05
C LYS A 70 -3.15 5.81 21.32
N LYS A 71 -3.81 4.65 21.16
CA LYS A 71 -4.38 3.87 22.27
C LYS A 71 -3.44 2.79 22.82
N LEU A 72 -2.24 2.64 22.25
CA LEU A 72 -1.31 1.54 22.54
C LEU A 72 -1.00 1.39 24.04
N THR A 73 -0.76 2.51 24.73
CA THR A 73 -0.37 2.53 26.15
C THR A 73 -1.55 2.64 27.12
N THR A 74 -2.68 3.19 26.69
CA THR A 74 -3.84 3.46 27.55
C THR A 74 -4.92 2.38 27.49
N GLN A 75 -5.09 1.72 26.34
CA GLN A 75 -6.14 0.72 26.11
C GLN A 75 -5.61 -0.43 25.24
N PRO A 76 -4.85 -1.39 25.80
CA PRO A 76 -4.22 -2.47 25.04
C PRO A 76 -5.22 -3.42 24.37
N LYS A 77 -6.39 -3.65 24.99
CA LYS A 77 -7.48 -4.46 24.41
C LYS A 77 -8.12 -3.78 23.18
N ALA A 78 -8.40 -2.48 23.28
CA ALA A 78 -8.92 -1.71 22.15
C ALA A 78 -7.92 -1.62 20.99
N THR A 79 -6.62 -1.49 21.31
CA THR A 79 -5.53 -1.51 20.33
C THR A 79 -5.50 -2.83 19.56
N ALA A 80 -5.62 -3.97 20.25
CA ALA A 80 -5.67 -5.28 19.59
C ALA A 80 -6.87 -5.39 18.63
N SER A 81 -8.05 -4.92 19.04
CA SER A 81 -9.24 -4.89 18.18
C SER A 81 -9.02 -4.03 16.93
N LEU A 82 -8.43 -2.83 17.07
CA LEU A 82 -8.16 -1.93 15.95
C LEU A 82 -7.13 -2.51 14.97
N LEU A 83 -6.11 -3.22 15.46
CA LEU A 83 -5.15 -3.90 14.59
C LEU A 83 -5.81 -5.04 13.78
N TRP A 84 -6.72 -5.80 14.39
CA TRP A 84 -7.51 -6.81 13.67
C TRP A 84 -8.41 -6.19 12.60
N VAL A 85 -9.09 -5.08 12.92
CA VAL A 85 -9.88 -4.33 11.93
C VAL A 85 -8.99 -3.84 10.78
N THR A 86 -7.80 -3.32 11.09
CA THR A 86 -6.82 -2.87 10.09
C THR A 86 -6.40 -4.01 9.16
N LEU A 87 -6.19 -5.21 9.71
CA LEU A 87 -5.84 -6.41 8.94
C LEU A 87 -6.99 -6.84 8.03
N VAL A 88 -8.23 -6.85 8.53
CA VAL A 88 -9.41 -7.18 7.71
C VAL A 88 -9.58 -6.16 6.58
N LEU A 89 -9.40 -4.86 6.86
CA LEU A 89 -9.42 -3.81 5.84
C LEU A 89 -8.30 -4.02 4.80
N ALA A 90 -7.10 -4.43 5.22
CA ALA A 90 -6.01 -4.72 4.30
C ALA A 90 -6.31 -5.91 3.38
N LEU A 91 -6.91 -6.99 3.91
CA LEU A 91 -7.33 -8.13 3.12
C LEU A 91 -8.46 -7.75 2.15
N ALA A 92 -9.42 -6.93 2.60
CA ALA A 92 -10.47 -6.39 1.75
C ALA A 92 -9.89 -5.53 0.62
N PHE A 93 -8.87 -4.72 0.90
CA PHE A 93 -8.14 -3.97 -0.13
C PHE A 93 -7.54 -4.90 -1.18
N VAL A 94 -6.81 -5.94 -0.75
CA VAL A 94 -6.22 -6.93 -1.67
C VAL A 94 -7.30 -7.59 -2.53
N PHE A 95 -8.41 -8.00 -1.91
CA PHE A 95 -9.54 -8.59 -2.64
C PHE A 95 -10.13 -7.63 -3.69
N LEU A 96 -10.31 -6.36 -3.34
CA LEU A 96 -10.79 -5.34 -4.28
C LEU A 96 -9.81 -5.09 -5.44
N GLN A 97 -8.49 -5.19 -5.22
CA GLN A 97 -7.51 -5.13 -6.30
C GLN A 97 -7.68 -6.30 -7.27
N PHE A 98 -7.77 -7.53 -6.75
CA PHE A 98 -8.00 -8.71 -7.59
C PHE A 98 -9.32 -8.65 -8.35
N GLN A 99 -10.40 -8.17 -7.72
CA GLN A 99 -11.69 -7.97 -8.39
C GLN A 99 -11.61 -6.89 -9.48
N GLY A 100 -10.91 -5.78 -9.20
CA GLY A 100 -10.65 -4.74 -10.19
C GLY A 100 -9.90 -5.30 -11.39
N PHE A 101 -8.86 -6.11 -11.17
CA PHE A 101 -8.13 -6.79 -12.23
C PHE A 101 -8.97 -7.79 -13.01
N SER A 102 -9.78 -8.61 -12.34
CA SER A 102 -10.70 -9.54 -13.02
C SER A 102 -11.64 -8.79 -13.94
N SER A 103 -12.22 -7.68 -13.45
CA SER A 103 -13.13 -6.84 -14.25
C SER A 103 -12.42 -6.23 -15.46
N LEU A 104 -11.15 -5.84 -15.32
CA LEU A 104 -10.35 -5.35 -16.45
C LEU A 104 -10.10 -6.43 -17.50
N VAL A 105 -9.80 -7.66 -17.07
CA VAL A 105 -9.63 -8.80 -17.99
C VAL A 105 -10.95 -9.11 -18.71
N ASP A 106 -12.07 -9.11 -18.00
CA ASP A 106 -13.41 -9.37 -18.56
C ASP A 106 -13.83 -8.30 -19.59
N MET A 107 -13.36 -7.06 -19.42
CA MET A 107 -13.54 -5.97 -20.39
C MET A 107 -12.57 -6.03 -21.59
N GLY A 108 -11.73 -7.07 -21.68
CA GLY A 108 -10.78 -7.27 -22.79
C GLY A 108 -9.41 -6.60 -22.60
N TYR A 109 -9.13 -6.02 -21.43
CA TYR A 109 -7.84 -5.41 -21.11
C TYR A 109 -6.89 -6.45 -20.50
N TYR A 110 -6.21 -7.21 -21.36
CA TYR A 110 -5.30 -8.27 -20.95
C TYR A 110 -3.92 -7.75 -20.51
N PHE A 111 -3.35 -8.39 -19.48
CA PHE A 111 -1.98 -8.16 -18.98
C PHE A 111 -0.91 -8.49 -20.02
N THR A 112 -1.11 -9.56 -20.79
CA THR A 112 -0.24 -10.07 -21.87
C THR A 112 -1.09 -10.68 -22.99
N GLY A 113 -0.61 -10.64 -24.25
CA GLY A 113 -1.28 -11.25 -25.40
C GLY A 113 -1.42 -10.33 -26.61
N ALA A 114 -1.89 -10.87 -27.75
CA ALA A 114 -2.03 -10.12 -29.02
C ALA A 114 -3.10 -8.99 -28.98
N GLN A 115 -3.93 -8.96 -27.93
CA GLN A 115 -4.96 -7.95 -27.68
C GLN A 115 -4.57 -7.00 -26.52
N SER A 116 -3.34 -7.12 -26.01
CA SER A 116 -2.84 -6.34 -24.87
C SER A 116 -2.33 -4.98 -25.34
N ASN A 117 -2.86 -3.91 -24.75
CA ASN A 117 -2.36 -2.56 -25.00
C ASN A 117 -1.29 -2.18 -23.98
N VAL A 118 -0.27 -1.47 -24.45
CA VAL A 118 0.87 -1.01 -23.64
C VAL A 118 0.40 -0.26 -22.38
N THR A 119 -0.67 0.54 -22.51
CA THR A 119 -1.33 1.26 -21.41
C THR A 119 -1.77 0.33 -20.28
N THR A 120 -2.41 -0.79 -20.60
CA THR A 120 -2.91 -1.77 -19.63
C THR A 120 -1.75 -2.46 -18.92
N SER A 121 -0.71 -2.88 -19.65
CA SER A 121 0.44 -3.55 -19.04
C SER A 121 1.15 -2.67 -18.01
N PHE A 122 1.33 -1.37 -18.28
CA PHE A 122 1.91 -0.45 -17.30
C PHE A 122 1.04 -0.30 -16.04
N LEU A 123 -0.29 -0.19 -16.21
CA LEU A 123 -1.21 -0.10 -15.07
C LEU A 123 -1.10 -1.34 -14.18
N TYR A 124 -1.10 -2.53 -14.79
CA TYR A 124 -0.91 -3.77 -14.04
C TYR A 124 0.43 -3.81 -13.32
N VAL A 125 1.53 -3.40 -13.96
CA VAL A 125 2.85 -3.37 -13.30
C VAL A 125 2.84 -2.43 -12.10
N LEU A 126 2.28 -1.23 -12.23
CA LEU A 126 2.18 -0.27 -11.11
C LEU A 126 1.40 -0.86 -9.93
N VAL A 127 0.23 -1.44 -10.19
CA VAL A 127 -0.64 -2.00 -9.15
C VAL A 127 -0.06 -3.29 -8.56
N LEU A 128 0.57 -4.17 -9.36
CA LEU A 128 1.22 -5.39 -8.89
C LEU A 128 2.43 -5.09 -8.00
N VAL A 129 3.28 -4.14 -8.41
CA VAL A 129 4.41 -3.72 -7.58
C VAL A 129 3.88 -3.13 -6.27
N HIS A 130 2.81 -2.33 -6.31
CA HIS A 130 2.19 -1.83 -5.08
C HIS A 130 1.67 -2.95 -4.18
N LEU A 131 0.96 -3.91 -4.77
CA LEU A 131 0.44 -5.07 -4.06
C LEU A 131 1.56 -5.88 -3.40
N ALA A 132 2.69 -6.09 -4.08
CA ALA A 132 3.86 -6.76 -3.52
C ALA A 132 4.40 -6.05 -2.26
N HIS A 133 4.49 -4.71 -2.29
CA HIS A 133 4.88 -3.93 -1.12
C HIS A 133 3.84 -4.01 -0.01
N LEU A 134 2.55 -4.02 -0.35
CA LEU A 134 1.46 -4.17 0.61
C LEU A 134 1.47 -5.53 1.31
N VAL A 135 1.78 -6.61 0.60
CA VAL A 135 1.99 -7.93 1.22
C VAL A 135 3.13 -7.89 2.22
N ALA A 136 4.26 -7.24 1.90
CA ALA A 136 5.34 -7.03 2.87
C ALA A 136 4.87 -6.22 4.09
N GLY A 137 4.05 -5.18 3.87
CA GLY A 137 3.39 -4.43 4.94
C GLY A 137 2.48 -5.30 5.80
N LEU A 138 1.73 -6.21 5.20
CA LEU A 138 0.81 -7.13 5.89
C LEU A 138 1.58 -8.10 6.80
N VAL A 139 2.73 -8.60 6.34
CA VAL A 139 3.63 -9.41 7.17
C VAL A 139 4.12 -8.61 8.37
N VAL A 140 4.52 -7.34 8.18
CA VAL A 140 4.92 -6.47 9.29
C VAL A 140 3.76 -6.23 10.26
N LEU A 141 2.54 -6.01 9.76
CA LEU A 141 1.33 -5.84 10.58
C LEU A 141 1.05 -7.11 11.42
N LEU A 142 1.17 -8.31 10.83
CA LEU A 142 1.02 -9.58 11.54
C LEU A 142 2.06 -9.72 12.67
N VAL A 143 3.32 -9.38 12.39
CA VAL A 143 4.38 -9.39 13.41
C VAL A 143 4.07 -8.42 14.55
N VAL A 144 3.52 -7.24 14.25
CA VAL A 144 3.08 -6.27 15.27
C VAL A 144 1.91 -6.81 16.08
N ILE A 145 0.91 -7.43 15.45
CA ILE A 145 -0.22 -8.05 16.17
C ILE A 145 0.28 -9.11 17.15
N THR A 146 1.16 -10.02 16.70
CA THR A 146 1.72 -11.08 17.55
C THR A 146 2.55 -10.51 18.69
N ASN A 147 3.43 -9.54 18.42
CA ASN A 147 4.24 -8.91 19.46
C ASN A 147 3.40 -8.10 20.47
N HIS A 148 2.28 -7.51 20.03
CA HIS A 148 1.32 -6.83 20.91
C HIS A 148 0.63 -7.83 21.84
N ARG A 149 0.21 -8.98 21.34
CA ARG A 149 -0.35 -10.06 22.16
C ARG A 149 0.65 -10.61 23.18
N LEU A 150 1.94 -10.61 22.85
CA LEU A 150 3.03 -11.01 23.75
C LEU A 150 3.43 -9.90 24.75
N GLY A 151 2.76 -8.73 24.75
CA GLY A 151 3.04 -7.64 25.68
C GLY A 151 4.35 -6.90 25.45
N LYS A 152 5.07 -7.18 24.35
CA LYS A 152 6.43 -6.65 24.08
C LYS A 152 6.48 -5.14 23.85
N TYR A 153 5.34 -4.50 23.62
CA TYR A 153 5.27 -3.06 23.34
C TYR A 153 5.04 -2.18 24.58
N ALA A 154 4.92 -2.78 25.78
CA ALA A 154 4.80 -2.02 27.03
C ALA A 154 6.05 -1.16 27.31
N GLU A 155 7.25 -1.64 26.96
CA GLU A 155 8.51 -0.93 27.25
C GLU A 155 9.19 -0.35 25.99
N LYS A 156 8.96 -0.93 24.80
CA LYS A 156 9.68 -0.54 23.56
C LYS A 156 8.76 -0.51 22.34
N PRO A 157 7.99 0.58 22.11
CA PRO A 157 7.08 0.70 20.97
C PRO A 157 7.79 0.93 19.62
N LEU A 158 9.10 0.69 19.54
CA LEU A 158 9.88 0.99 18.34
C LEU A 158 9.34 0.26 17.11
N GLY A 159 9.12 -1.06 17.22
CA GLY A 159 8.58 -1.85 16.10
C GLY A 159 7.19 -1.39 15.66
N PHE A 160 6.36 -0.97 16.62
CA PHE A 160 5.03 -0.43 16.35
C PHE A 160 5.11 0.90 15.60
N SER A 161 5.99 1.81 16.04
CA SER A 161 6.19 3.11 15.39
C SER A 161 6.75 2.97 13.97
N LEU A 162 7.68 2.04 13.73
CA LEU A 162 8.19 1.78 12.38
C LEU A 162 7.10 1.22 11.48
N ALA A 163 6.33 0.25 11.96
CA ALA A 163 5.20 -0.33 11.22
C ALA A 163 4.14 0.71 10.89
N HIS A 164 3.79 1.57 11.86
CA HIS A 164 2.88 2.70 11.65
C HIS A 164 3.36 3.60 10.51
N THR A 165 4.60 4.08 10.55
CA THR A 165 5.14 4.94 9.50
C THR A 165 5.15 4.24 8.13
N PHE A 166 5.55 2.97 8.06
CA PHE A 166 5.55 2.21 6.82
C PHE A 166 4.15 2.01 6.24
N TRP A 167 3.17 1.67 7.09
CA TRP A 167 1.78 1.45 6.68
C TRP A 167 1.15 2.72 6.11
N HIS A 168 1.35 3.85 6.79
CA HIS A 168 0.89 5.15 6.30
C HIS A 168 1.57 5.55 4.99
N PHE A 169 2.87 5.28 4.83
CA PHE A 169 3.59 5.53 3.58
C PHE A 169 3.00 4.73 2.42
N LEU A 170 2.71 3.44 2.62
CA LEU A 170 2.04 2.60 1.62
C LEU A 170 0.66 3.14 1.24
N GLY A 171 -0.14 3.54 2.23
CA GLY A 171 -1.46 4.14 1.98
C GLY A 171 -1.37 5.45 1.19
N PHE A 172 -0.43 6.32 1.55
CA PHE A 172 -0.18 7.58 0.82
C PHE A 172 0.28 7.31 -0.62
N LEU A 173 1.20 6.36 -0.80
CA LEU A 173 1.68 5.93 -2.11
C LEU A 173 0.53 5.43 -3.00
N TRP A 174 -0.41 4.65 -2.44
CA TRP A 174 -1.60 4.21 -3.17
C TRP A 174 -2.48 5.39 -3.60
N VAL A 175 -2.75 6.33 -2.70
CA VAL A 175 -3.55 7.52 -3.02
C VAL A 175 -2.88 8.32 -4.14
N TYR A 176 -1.55 8.48 -4.10
CA TYR A 176 -0.79 9.10 -5.18
C TYR A 176 -0.99 8.36 -6.51
N LEU A 177 -0.85 7.03 -6.53
CA LEU A 177 -1.04 6.22 -7.75
C LEU A 177 -2.46 6.31 -8.28
N PHE A 178 -3.46 6.26 -7.40
CA PHE A 178 -4.86 6.40 -7.76
C PHE A 178 -5.14 7.77 -8.40
N LEU A 179 -4.66 8.86 -7.79
CA LEU A 179 -4.79 10.20 -8.36
C LEU A 179 -4.06 10.33 -9.69
N PHE A 180 -2.85 9.77 -9.78
CA PHE A 180 -2.07 9.76 -11.01
C PHE A 180 -2.83 9.06 -12.15
N LEU A 181 -3.38 7.87 -11.90
CA LEU A 181 -4.18 7.13 -12.88
C LEU A 181 -5.50 7.84 -13.21
N TYR A 182 -6.13 8.49 -12.22
CA TYR A 182 -7.37 9.23 -12.43
C TYR A 182 -7.19 10.47 -13.31
N PHE A 183 -6.10 11.23 -13.12
CA PHE A 183 -5.80 12.42 -13.92
C PHE A 183 -5.18 12.11 -15.28
N LEU A 184 -4.45 11.00 -15.41
CA LEU A 184 -3.76 10.62 -16.65
C LEU A 184 -4.50 9.56 -17.48
N ARG A 185 -5.77 9.27 -17.16
CA ARG A 185 -6.67 8.63 -18.11
C ARG A 185 -6.71 9.49 -19.37
#